data_AF-A0A5Z7Y4E7-F1
#
_entry.id   AF-A0A5Z7Y4E7-F1
#
_cell.length_a   1.000
_cell.length_b   1.000
_cell.length_c   1.000
_cell.angle_alpha   90.00
_cell.angle_beta   90.00
_cell.angle_gamma   90.00
#
_symmetry.space_group_name_H-M   'P 1'
#
loop_
_entity.id
_entity.type
_entity.pdbx_description
1 polymer ?
#
loop_
_entity_poly.entity_id
_entity_poly.type
_entity_poly.pdbx_seq_one_letter_code
_entity_poly.pdbx_strand_id
1 'polypeptide(L)'
;LEAFNAVASELDPVVAKRVRHVLSENARTVEAASALEKGDLQRMGQLMAESHASMRDDFEITVPQIDTLVDIVKATIGDQGGVRMTGGGFGGCVVALIPEDLVPAVRQAVAQQYEAKTGIKETFYVCKPSQGAGQC
;
A
#
# COMPACT_ATOMS: atom_id res chain seq x y z
N LEU A 1 -8.13 -2.78 -19.05
CA LEU A 1 -7.59 -1.41 -19.26
C LEU A 1 -7.69 -0.95 -20.71
N GLU A 2 -7.59 -1.85 -21.71
CA GLU A 2 -7.61 -1.50 -23.14
C GLU A 2 -8.77 -0.60 -23.56
N ALA A 3 -10.02 -0.97 -23.21
CA ALA A 3 -11.21 -0.16 -23.53
C ALA A 3 -11.15 1.25 -22.92
N PHE A 4 -10.62 1.39 -21.70
CA PHE A 4 -10.43 2.70 -21.07
C PHE A 4 -9.33 3.51 -21.77
N ASN A 5 -8.19 2.88 -22.10
CA ASN A 5 -7.08 3.57 -22.77
C ASN A 5 -7.49 4.12 -24.14
N ALA A 6 -8.42 3.48 -24.84
CA ALA A 6 -8.94 3.95 -26.12
C ALA A 6 -9.73 5.27 -26.03
N VAL A 7 -10.37 5.54 -24.89
CA VAL A 7 -11.23 6.73 -24.69
C VAL A 7 -10.70 7.68 -23.62
N ALA A 8 -9.56 7.37 -22.98
CA ALA A 8 -9.05 8.12 -21.84
C ALA A 8 -8.78 9.61 -22.17
N SER A 9 -8.38 9.91 -23.41
CA SER A 9 -8.15 11.29 -23.89
C SER A 9 -9.44 12.09 -24.10
N GLU A 10 -10.60 11.44 -24.11
CA GLU A 10 -11.90 12.10 -24.26
C GLU A 10 -12.46 12.60 -22.91
N LEU A 11 -11.85 12.17 -21.80
CA LEU A 11 -12.25 12.56 -20.45
C LEU A 11 -11.43 13.76 -19.96
N ASP A 12 -11.97 14.46 -18.96
CA ASP A 12 -11.18 15.39 -18.17
C ASP A 12 -9.92 14.67 -17.60
N PRO A 13 -8.72 15.29 -17.66
CA PRO A 13 -7.48 14.64 -17.25
C PRO A 13 -7.48 14.13 -15.80
N VAL A 14 -8.14 14.84 -14.89
CA VAL A 14 -8.25 14.42 -13.49
C VAL A 14 -9.19 13.22 -13.39
N VAL A 15 -10.35 13.29 -14.04
CA VAL A 15 -11.30 12.17 -14.11
C VAL A 15 -10.63 10.92 -14.70
N ALA A 16 -9.87 11.06 -15.78
CA ALA A 16 -9.14 9.95 -16.40
C ALA A 16 -8.16 9.28 -15.42
N LYS A 17 -7.40 10.06 -14.63
CA LYS A 17 -6.52 9.51 -13.59
C LYS A 17 -7.32 8.71 -12.55
N ARG A 18 -8.44 9.24 -12.05
CA ARG A 18 -9.27 8.55 -11.06
C ARG A 18 -9.85 7.23 -11.60
N VAL A 19 -10.32 7.23 -12.85
CA VAL A 19 -10.82 6.02 -13.51
C VAL A 19 -9.70 5.00 -13.69
N ARG A 20 -8.49 5.42 -14.10
CA ARG A 20 -7.33 4.54 -14.21
C ARG A 20 -7.00 3.86 -12.89
N HIS A 21 -7.00 4.61 -11.78
CA HIS A 21 -6.81 4.05 -10.45
C HIS A 21 -7.85 2.96 -10.17
N VAL A 22 -9.14 3.27 -10.28
CA VAL A 22 -10.23 2.32 -9.96
C VAL A 22 -10.13 1.03 -10.78
N LEU A 23 -9.94 1.16 -12.09
CA LEU A 23 -9.87 -0.01 -12.97
C LEU A 23 -8.62 -0.85 -12.72
N SER A 24 -7.47 -0.21 -12.52
CA SER A 24 -6.22 -0.92 -12.25
C SER A 24 -6.19 -1.53 -10.85
N GLU A 25 -6.77 -0.88 -9.84
CA GLU A 25 -6.86 -1.40 -8.47
C GLU A 25 -7.80 -2.61 -8.38
N ASN A 26 -8.91 -2.60 -9.11
CA ASN A 26 -9.80 -3.76 -9.21
C ASN A 26 -9.05 -4.98 -9.80
N ALA A 27 -8.29 -4.78 -10.87
CA ALA A 27 -7.48 -5.85 -11.46
C ALA A 27 -6.38 -6.33 -10.49
N ARG A 28 -5.65 -5.40 -9.86
CA ARG A 28 -4.63 -5.73 -8.85
C ARG A 28 -5.21 -6.49 -7.66
N THR A 29 -6.44 -6.21 -7.25
CA THR A 29 -7.10 -6.89 -6.13
C THR A 29 -7.32 -8.38 -6.43
N VAL A 30 -7.79 -8.71 -7.64
CA VAL A 30 -7.94 -10.11 -8.07
C VAL A 30 -6.58 -10.80 -8.15
N GLU A 31 -5.57 -10.11 -8.68
CA GLU A 31 -4.22 -10.66 -8.77
C GLU A 31 -3.58 -10.88 -7.40
N ALA A 32 -3.78 -9.95 -6.47
CA ALA A 32 -3.29 -10.04 -5.09
C ALA A 32 -3.90 -11.24 -4.36
N ALA A 33 -5.20 -11.51 -4.57
CA ALA A 33 -5.84 -12.72 -4.04
C ALA A 33 -5.17 -13.99 -4.57
N SER A 34 -4.88 -14.05 -5.88
CA SER A 34 -4.18 -15.21 -6.48
C SER A 34 -2.74 -15.35 -5.98
N ALA A 35 -2.01 -14.26 -5.81
CA ALA A 35 -0.64 -14.27 -5.28
C ALA A 35 -0.63 -14.80 -3.84
N LEU A 36 -1.56 -14.32 -2.99
CA LEU A 36 -1.72 -14.79 -1.62
C LEU A 36 -2.06 -16.29 -1.55
N GLU A 37 -2.99 -16.77 -2.38
CA GLU A 37 -3.37 -18.19 -2.43
C GLU A 37 -2.19 -19.09 -2.79
N LYS A 38 -1.28 -18.62 -3.66
CA LYS A 38 -0.07 -19.34 -4.07
C LYS A 38 1.11 -19.19 -3.10
N GLY A 39 0.98 -18.36 -2.05
CA GLY A 39 2.09 -17.99 -1.18
C GLY A 39 3.18 -17.17 -1.86
N ASP A 40 2.87 -16.51 -2.99
CA ASP A 40 3.80 -15.69 -3.75
C ASP A 40 3.92 -14.29 -3.12
N LEU A 41 4.72 -14.22 -2.05
CA LEU A 41 4.92 -13.00 -1.29
C LEU A 41 5.66 -11.92 -2.11
N GLN A 42 6.51 -12.31 -3.05
CA GLN A 42 7.24 -11.37 -3.90
C GLN A 42 6.27 -10.66 -4.85
N ARG A 43 5.38 -11.40 -5.53
CA ARG A 43 4.35 -10.79 -6.39
C ARG A 43 3.38 -9.95 -5.58
N MET A 44 2.96 -10.42 -4.41
CA MET A 44 2.12 -9.64 -3.50
C MET A 44 2.80 -8.31 -3.12
N GLY A 45 4.11 -8.35 -2.84
CA GLY A 45 4.90 -7.17 -2.54
C GLY A 45 4.93 -6.14 -3.66
N GLN A 46 5.06 -6.60 -4.91
CA GLN A 46 5.00 -5.75 -6.10
C GLN A 46 3.61 -5.12 -6.26
N LEU A 47 2.54 -5.91 -6.13
CA LEU A 47 1.16 -5.44 -6.25
C LEU A 47 0.80 -4.37 -5.21
N MET A 48 1.30 -4.53 -3.97
CA MET A 48 1.14 -3.49 -2.93
C MET A 48 1.85 -2.18 -3.29
N ALA A 49 3.07 -2.26 -3.84
CA ALA A 49 3.82 -1.08 -4.27
C ALA A 49 3.15 -0.38 -5.46
N GLU A 50 2.67 -1.14 -6.45
CA GLU A 50 1.90 -0.63 -7.59
C GLU A 50 0.59 0.04 -7.14
N SER A 51 -0.11 -0.58 -6.18
CA SER A 51 -1.30 -0.01 -5.55
C SER A 51 -0.98 1.31 -4.86
N HIS A 52 0.11 1.37 -4.08
CA HIS A 52 0.55 2.60 -3.42
C HIS A 52 0.85 3.74 -4.39
N ALA A 53 1.63 3.44 -5.44
CA ALA A 53 1.92 4.41 -6.49
C ALA A 53 0.64 4.90 -7.17
N SER A 54 -0.32 4.01 -7.47
CA SER A 54 -1.59 4.41 -8.06
C SER A 54 -2.42 5.30 -7.13
N MET A 55 -2.46 5.03 -5.82
CA MET A 55 -3.15 5.90 -4.86
C MET A 55 -2.49 7.28 -4.72
N ARG A 56 -1.16 7.38 -4.86
CA ARG A 56 -0.43 8.65 -4.83
C ARG A 56 -0.58 9.44 -6.13
N ASP A 57 -0.36 8.78 -7.27
CA ASP A 57 -0.13 9.45 -8.55
C ASP A 57 -1.43 9.56 -9.40
N ASP A 58 -2.28 8.53 -9.36
CA ASP A 58 -3.55 8.49 -10.10
C ASP A 58 -4.75 8.90 -9.23
N PHE A 59 -4.77 8.53 -7.95
CA PHE A 59 -5.89 8.86 -7.06
C PHE A 59 -5.62 10.10 -6.19
N GLU A 60 -4.35 10.45 -5.98
CA GLU A 60 -3.89 11.62 -5.22
C GLU A 60 -4.48 11.68 -3.80
N ILE A 61 -4.46 10.54 -3.10
CA ILE A 61 -4.97 10.41 -1.72
C ILE A 61 -3.89 10.12 -0.68
N THR A 62 -2.61 10.12 -1.03
CA THR A 62 -1.52 10.02 -0.04
C THR A 62 -1.11 11.39 0.49
N VAL A 63 -0.27 11.39 1.52
CA VAL A 63 0.39 12.58 2.06
C VAL A 63 1.87 12.27 2.29
N PRO A 64 2.76 13.27 2.34
CA PRO A 64 4.21 13.05 2.48
C PRO A 64 4.59 12.17 3.67
N GLN A 65 3.83 12.22 4.77
CA GLN A 65 4.05 11.39 5.95
C GLN A 65 3.80 9.91 5.65
N ILE A 66 2.72 9.59 4.93
CA ILE A 66 2.40 8.23 4.53
C ILE A 66 3.45 7.72 3.54
N ASP A 67 3.82 8.52 2.54
CA ASP A 67 4.81 8.13 1.53
C ASP A 67 6.18 7.90 2.17
N THR A 68 6.59 8.77 3.11
CA THR A 68 7.82 8.60 3.89
C THR A 68 7.82 7.29 4.68
N LEU A 69 6.69 6.92 5.28
CA LEU A 69 6.57 5.68 6.04
C LEU A 69 6.67 4.46 5.14
N VAL A 70 6.00 4.49 3.98
CA VAL A 70 6.11 3.43 2.95
C VAL A 70 7.56 3.29 2.49
N ASP A 71 8.26 4.39 2.20
CA ASP A 71 9.64 4.37 1.73
C ASP A 71 10.60 3.75 2.75
N ILE A 72 10.48 4.12 4.03
CA ILE A 72 11.32 3.55 5.10
C ILE A 72 11.08 2.03 5.21
N VAL A 73 9.82 1.61 5.24
CA VAL A 73 9.48 0.19 5.33
C VAL A 73 9.98 -0.56 4.10
N LYS A 74 9.73 -0.05 2.89
CA LYS A 74 10.14 -0.68 1.63
C LYS A 74 11.65 -0.83 1.51
N ALA A 75 12.40 0.21 1.89
CA ALA A 75 13.86 0.16 1.92
C ALA A 75 14.41 -0.90 2.90
N THR A 76 13.69 -1.17 3.99
CA THR A 76 14.10 -2.13 5.01
C THR A 76 13.80 -3.57 4.59
N ILE A 77 12.67 -3.82 3.93
CA ILE A 77 12.19 -5.18 3.63
C ILE A 77 12.66 -5.69 2.27
N GLY A 78 13.09 -4.79 1.37
CA GLY A 78 13.48 -5.15 0.01
C GLY A 78 12.32 -5.78 -0.77
N ASP A 79 12.56 -6.95 -1.36
CA ASP A 79 11.58 -7.74 -2.10
C ASP A 79 10.88 -8.82 -1.26
N GLN A 80 11.24 -8.94 0.02
CA GLN A 80 10.68 -9.93 0.96
C GLN A 80 9.30 -9.51 1.50
N GLY A 81 8.51 -8.74 0.75
CA GLY A 81 7.19 -8.29 1.19
C GLY A 81 6.71 -7.01 0.52
N GLY A 82 5.56 -6.53 1.01
CA GLY A 82 4.88 -5.35 0.49
C GLY A 82 4.45 -4.39 1.58
N VAL A 83 4.36 -3.12 1.23
CA VAL A 83 3.82 -2.06 2.08
C VAL A 83 3.03 -1.06 1.24
N ARG A 84 1.88 -0.62 1.74
CA ARG A 84 1.09 0.46 1.15
C ARG A 84 0.29 1.21 2.22
N MET A 85 -0.16 2.42 1.92
CA MET A 85 -1.19 3.11 2.73
C MET A 85 -2.43 2.21 2.93
N THR A 86 -3.26 2.42 3.94
CA THR A 86 -4.54 1.68 4.09
C THR A 86 -5.65 2.60 4.59
N GLY A 87 -6.90 2.32 4.23
CA GLY A 87 -8.07 3.15 4.55
C GLY A 87 -8.34 4.26 3.53
N GLY A 88 -9.05 5.31 3.97
CA GLY A 88 -9.55 6.39 3.10
C GLY A 88 -8.49 7.37 2.58
N GLY A 89 -7.27 7.32 3.10
CA GLY A 89 -6.17 8.21 2.72
C GLY A 89 -6.13 9.53 3.47
N PHE A 90 -5.35 10.47 2.93
CA PHE A 90 -5.03 11.79 3.51
C PHE A 90 -4.36 11.74 4.89
N GLY A 91 -3.69 10.63 5.20
CA GLY A 91 -3.06 10.35 6.48
C GLY A 91 -3.38 8.93 6.96
N GLY A 92 -3.29 8.73 8.28
CA GLY A 92 -3.64 7.45 8.91
C GLY A 92 -2.48 6.46 8.94
N CYS A 93 -2.69 5.26 8.38
CA CYS A 93 -1.80 4.12 8.55
C CYS A 93 -1.28 3.59 7.21
N VAL A 94 -0.15 2.88 7.29
CA VAL A 94 0.28 1.92 6.27
C VAL A 94 0.04 0.50 6.78
N VAL A 95 -0.13 -0.44 5.85
CA VAL A 95 -0.13 -1.88 6.13
C VAL A 95 1.06 -2.50 5.41
N ALA A 96 1.81 -3.35 6.12
CA ALA A 96 2.93 -4.10 5.58
C ALA A 96 2.70 -5.60 5.78
N LEU A 97 2.94 -6.38 4.73
CA LEU A 97 2.95 -7.84 4.76
C LEU A 97 4.39 -8.31 4.55
N ILE A 98 4.98 -8.84 5.61
CA ILE A 98 6.42 -9.18 5.69
C ILE A 98 6.64 -10.44 6.54
N PRO A 99 7.78 -11.14 6.36
CA PRO A 99 8.27 -12.16 7.27
C PRO A 99 8.40 -11.64 8.71
N GLU A 100 8.07 -12.51 9.67
CA GLU A 100 8.02 -12.16 11.10
C GLU A 100 9.40 -11.74 11.66
N ASP A 101 10.48 -12.31 11.12
CA ASP A 101 11.86 -12.00 11.47
C ASP A 101 12.32 -10.59 11.00
N LEU A 102 11.64 -10.00 10.01
CA LEU A 102 11.90 -8.62 9.57
C LEU A 102 11.17 -7.57 10.41
N VAL A 103 10.19 -7.95 11.23
CA VAL A 103 9.41 -7.00 12.04
C VAL A 103 10.31 -6.15 12.96
N PRO A 104 11.30 -6.70 13.70
CA PRO A 104 12.18 -5.89 14.54
C PRO A 104 12.98 -4.85 13.73
N ALA A 105 13.52 -5.23 12.57
CA ALA A 105 14.29 -4.35 11.71
C ALA A 105 13.44 -3.19 11.18
N VAL A 106 12.21 -3.48 10.74
CA VAL A 106 11.25 -2.46 10.29
C VAL A 106 10.90 -1.48 11.41
N ARG A 107 10.60 -1.99 12.61
CA ARG A 107 10.28 -1.13 13.77
C ARG A 107 11.43 -0.20 14.11
N GLN A 108 12.65 -0.73 14.11
CA GLN A 108 13.86 0.06 14.36
C GLN A 108 14.07 1.15 13.30
N ALA A 109 13.98 0.79 12.02
CA ALA A 109 14.19 1.74 10.92
C ALA A 109 13.15 2.88 10.95
N VAL A 110 11.88 2.55 11.17
CA VAL A 110 10.80 3.54 11.30
C VAL A 110 11.02 4.43 12.52
N ALA A 111 11.30 3.87 13.69
CA ALA A 111 11.54 4.65 14.92
C ALA A 111 12.73 5.60 14.82
N GLN A 112 13.77 5.24 14.05
CA GLN A 112 14.95 6.07 13.85
C GLN A 112 14.72 7.20 12.84
N GLN A 113 13.89 6.98 11.82
CA GLN A 113 13.82 7.88 10.65
C GLN A 113 12.51 8.68 10.56
N TYR A 114 11.39 8.12 11.00
CA TYR A 114 10.07 8.66 10.68
C TYR A 114 9.81 9.99 11.40
N GLU A 115 10.03 10.03 12.72
CA GLU A 115 9.83 11.23 13.52
C GLU A 115 10.79 12.35 13.09
N ALA A 116 12.05 12.02 12.78
CA ALA A 116 13.03 12.98 12.28
C ALA A 116 12.65 13.60 10.92
N LYS A 117 11.96 12.85 10.05
CA LYS A 117 11.54 13.31 8.71
C LYS A 117 10.19 14.02 8.70
N THR A 118 9.30 13.68 9.63
CA THR A 118 7.89 14.11 9.58
C THR A 118 7.43 14.93 10.77
N GLY A 119 8.18 14.90 11.89
CA GLY A 119 7.78 15.47 13.17
C GLY A 119 6.69 14.69 13.91
N ILE A 120 6.35 13.48 13.45
CA ILE A 120 5.28 12.65 14.02
C ILE A 120 5.85 11.37 14.63
N LYS A 121 5.41 11.02 15.84
CA LYS A 121 5.77 9.77 16.49
C LYS A 121 4.98 8.59 15.91
N GLU A 122 5.68 7.53 15.56
CA GLU A 122 5.08 6.30 15.04
C GLU A 122 4.32 5.49 16.11
N THR A 123 3.43 4.61 15.66
CA THR A 123 2.83 3.55 16.49
C THR A 123 2.79 2.27 15.66
N PHE A 124 3.01 1.13 16.31
CA PHE A 124 3.04 -0.18 15.65
C PHE A 124 1.96 -1.10 16.19
N TYR A 125 1.34 -1.84 15.27
CA TYR A 125 0.42 -2.92 15.57
C TYR A 125 0.85 -4.15 14.77
N VAL A 126 1.30 -5.21 15.46
CA VAL A 126 1.57 -6.50 14.84
C VAL A 126 0.29 -7.31 14.91
N CYS A 127 -0.40 -7.43 13.78
CA CYS A 127 -1.74 -7.98 13.71
C CYS A 127 -1.76 -9.37 13.06
N LYS A 128 -2.78 -10.16 13.41
CA LYS A 128 -3.13 -11.42 12.72
C LYS A 128 -4.58 -11.32 12.22
N PRO A 129 -4.91 -11.86 11.03
CA PRO A 129 -6.29 -11.98 10.58
C PRO A 129 -7.13 -12.67 11.66
N SER A 130 -8.30 -12.10 11.97
CA SER A 130 -9.14 -12.52 13.09
C SER A 130 -10.61 -12.59 12.67
N GLN A 131 -11.43 -13.28 13.46
CA GLN A 131 -12.87 -13.35 13.22
C GLN A 131 -13.54 -11.97 13.37
N GLY A 132 -14.62 -11.76 12.62
CA GLY A 132 -15.48 -10.58 12.77
C GLY A 132 -16.32 -10.65 14.05
N ALA A 133 -17.01 -9.55 14.38
CA ALA A 133 -17.94 -9.54 15.51
C ALA A 133 -19.04 -10.60 15.36
N GLY A 134 -19.34 -11.31 16.45
CA GLY A 134 -20.31 -12.41 16.48
C GLY A 134 -21.12 -12.42 17.77
N GLN A 135 -22.19 -13.21 17.79
CA GLN A 135 -22.98 -13.40 19.02
C GLN A 135 -22.12 -14.14 20.06
N CYS A 136 -22.12 -13.63 21.30
CA CYS A 136 -21.52 -14.28 22.46
C CYS A 136 -22.26 -15.58 22.82
#